data_AF-A0A258K6L8-F1
#
_entry.id   AF-A0A258K6L8-F1
#
_cell.length_a   1.000
_cell.length_b   1.000
_cell.length_c   1.000
_cell.angle_alpha   90.00
_cell.angle_beta   90.00
_cell.angle_gamma   90.00
#
_symmetry.space_group_name_H-M   'P 1'
#
loop_
_entity.id
_entity.type
_entity.pdbx_description
1 polymer ?
#
loop_
_entity_poly.entity_id
_entity_poly.type
_entity_poly.pdbx_seq_one_letter_code
_entity_poly.pdbx_strand_id
1 'polypeptide(L)' 'DILLGLQTGPRREATPQVLSKIKAPTLVMFGQKDTVIPATDGDRFAAAIPGSTLIVYPDVAMCRWNRSPTVRFRT' A
#
# COMPACT_ATOMS: atom_id res chain seq x y z
N ASP A 1 3.85 -9.76 -29.08
CA ASP A 1 3.49 -8.44 -28.54
C ASP A 1 4.64 -7.70 -27.88
N ILE A 2 5.20 -6.72 -28.60
CA ILE A 2 6.20 -5.77 -28.07
C ILE A 2 5.62 -4.91 -26.93
N LEU A 3 4.30 -4.67 -26.95
CA LEU A 3 3.59 -3.88 -25.94
C LEU A 3 3.64 -4.51 -24.54
N LEU A 4 3.63 -5.84 -24.43
CA LEU A 4 3.72 -6.55 -23.14
C LEU A 4 5.14 -6.54 -22.56
N GLY A 5 6.17 -6.52 -23.42
CA GLY A 5 7.58 -6.53 -23.00
C GLY A 5 8.10 -5.19 -22.44
N LEU A 6 7.44 -4.08 -22.76
CA LEU A 6 7.80 -2.75 -22.24
C LEU A 6 7.31 -2.49 -20.81
N GLN A 7 6.38 -3.32 -20.29
CA GLN A 7 5.85 -3.20 -18.93
C GLN A 7 6.59 -4.04 -17.89
N THR A 8 7.59 -4.83 -18.32
CA THR A 8 8.31 -5.79 -17.49
C THR A 8 9.74 -5.32 -17.19
N GLY A 9 9.87 -4.12 -16.64
CA GLY A 9 11.11 -3.77 -15.91
C GLY A 9 11.35 -4.80 -14.80
N PRO A 10 12.60 -4.95 -14.31
CA PRO A 10 12.91 -5.92 -13.26
C PRO A 10 12.03 -5.67 -12.03
N ARG A 11 11.11 -6.60 -11.75
CA ARG A 11 10.29 -6.56 -10.54
C ARG A 11 11.15 -7.03 -9.37
N ARG A 12 11.29 -6.18 -8.35
CA ARG A 12 11.86 -6.59 -7.07
C ARG A 12 10.73 -6.94 -6.11
N GLU A 13 10.76 -8.15 -5.56
CA GLU A 13 9.77 -8.57 -4.58
C GLU A 13 9.89 -7.78 -3.27
N ALA A 14 8.74 -7.44 -2.69
CA ALA A 14 8.64 -6.73 -1.43
C ALA A 14 8.72 -7.72 -0.25
N THR A 15 9.87 -8.37 -0.07
CA THR A 15 10.07 -9.32 1.03
C THR A 15 10.29 -8.59 2.37
N PRO A 16 9.98 -9.21 3.52
CA PRO A 16 10.21 -8.60 4.83
C PRO A 16 11.67 -8.15 5.06
N GLN A 17 12.64 -8.89 4.54
CA GLN A 17 14.08 -8.57 4.65
C GLN A 17 14.46 -7.32 3.86
N VAL A 18 13.75 -7.04 2.76
CA VAL A 18 13.93 -5.83 1.97
C VAL A 18 13.23 -4.65 2.64
N LEU A 19 12.00 -4.88 3.14
CA LEU A 19 11.18 -3.86 3.78
C LEU A 19 11.74 -3.39 5.13
N SER A 20 12.38 -4.27 5.90
CA SER A 20 12.99 -3.94 7.21
C SER A 20 14.17 -2.95 7.13
N LYS A 21 14.70 -2.74 5.91
CA LYS A 21 15.76 -1.77 5.64
C LYS A 21 15.23 -0.34 5.57
N ILE A 22 13.92 -0.13 5.46
CA ILE A 22 13.31 1.20 5.48
C ILE A 22 13.46 1.76 6.90
N LYS A 23 14.09 2.94 7.01
CA LYS A 23 14.32 3.65 8.29
C LYS A 23 13.54 4.96 8.42
N ALA A 24 12.98 5.46 7.32
CA ALA A 24 12.15 6.65 7.35
C ALA A 24 10.78 6.33 7.98
N PRO A 25 10.15 7.30 8.69
CA PRO A 25 8.76 7.16 9.12
C PRO A 25 7.87 6.83 7.93
N THR A 26 7.17 5.70 8.02
CA THR A 26 6.42 5.14 6.88
C THR A 26 4.94 5.05 7.24
N LEU A 27 4.10 5.57 6.36
CA LEU A 27 2.64 5.44 6.45
C LEU A 27 2.16 4.39 5.45
N VAL A 28 1.52 3.34 5.94
CA VAL A 28 0.88 2.27 5.17
C VAL A 28 -0.62 2.55 5.14
N MET A 29 -1.22 2.59 3.94
CA MET A 29 -2.60 3.01 3.76
C MET A 29 -3.37 2.02 2.90
N PHE A 30 -4.52 1.56 3.40
CA PHE A 30 -5.38 0.61 2.69
C PHE A 30 -6.84 1.04 2.72
N GLY A 31 -7.59 0.70 1.67
CA GLY A 31 -9.04 0.86 1.64
C GLY A 31 -9.72 -0.44 2.04
N GLN A 32 -10.68 -0.38 2.99
CA GLN A 32 -11.39 -1.58 3.43
C GLN A 32 -12.22 -2.24 2.31
N LYS A 33 -12.68 -1.45 1.33
CA LYS A 33 -13.49 -1.92 0.19
C LYS A 33 -12.66 -2.18 -1.07
N ASP A 34 -11.33 -2.21 -0.97
CA ASP A 34 -10.48 -2.60 -2.08
C ASP A 34 -10.65 -4.09 -2.38
N THR A 35 -11.15 -4.40 -3.58
CA THR A 35 -11.37 -5.78 -4.04
C THR A 35 -10.18 -6.35 -4.79
N VAL A 36 -9.20 -5.52 -5.17
CA VAL A 36 -8.00 -5.92 -5.90
C VAL A 36 -6.88 -6.24 -4.92
N ILE A 37 -6.72 -5.42 -3.89
CA ILE A 37 -5.71 -5.62 -2.84
C ILE A 37 -6.41 -5.59 -1.47
N PRO A 38 -6.63 -6.76 -0.84
CA PRO A 38 -7.31 -6.83 0.45
C PRO A 38 -6.60 -6.03 1.54
N ALA A 39 -7.37 -5.42 2.44
CA ALA A 39 -6.83 -4.64 3.56
C ALA A 39 -5.91 -5.46 4.49
N THR A 40 -6.07 -6.79 4.53
CA THR A 40 -5.18 -7.71 5.28
C THR A 40 -3.74 -7.69 4.79
N ASP A 41 -3.49 -7.29 3.54
CA ASP A 41 -2.11 -7.10 3.07
C ASP A 41 -1.46 -5.88 3.74
N GLY A 42 -2.24 -4.90 4.19
CA GLY A 42 -1.76 -3.78 4.99
C GLY A 42 -1.13 -4.21 6.31
N ASP A 43 -1.70 -5.21 6.97
CA ASP A 43 -1.13 -5.79 8.19
C ASP A 43 0.23 -6.42 7.93
N ARG A 44 0.40 -7.08 6.76
CA ARG A 44 1.67 -7.69 6.35
C ARG A 44 2.75 -6.63 6.15
N PHE A 45 2.42 -5.50 5.53
CA PHE A 45 3.35 -4.38 5.36
C PHE A 45 3.69 -3.71 6.69
N ALA A 46 2.69 -3.51 7.55
CA ALA A 46 2.89 -2.91 8.86
C ALA A 46 3.85 -3.75 9.74
N ALA A 47 3.71 -5.07 9.70
CA ALA A 47 4.61 -5.99 10.38
C ALA A 47 6.02 -6.02 9.77
N ALA A 48 6.14 -5.84 8.45
CA ALA A 48 7.42 -5.92 7.75
C ALA A 48 8.26 -4.64 7.82
N ILE A 49 7.64 -3.47 8.05
CA ILE A 49 8.31 -2.16 8.08
C ILE A 49 8.35 -1.65 9.53
N PRO A 50 9.53 -1.66 10.18
CA PRO A 50 9.68 -1.19 11.55
C PRO A 50 9.30 0.29 11.69
N GLY A 51 8.47 0.61 12.69
CA GLY A 51 8.03 1.98 12.95
C GLY A 51 7.00 2.51 11.94
N SER A 52 6.41 1.65 11.11
CA SER A 52 5.34 2.05 10.22
C SER A 52 4.02 2.26 10.98
N THR A 53 3.18 3.15 10.45
CA THR A 53 1.80 3.35 10.91
C THR A 53 0.86 2.82 9.84
N LEU A 54 -0.09 1.97 10.22
CA LEU A 54 -1.15 1.49 9.33
C LEU A 54 -2.44 2.29 9.55
N ILE A 55 -3.01 2.81 8.46
CA ILE A 55 -4.36 3.39 8.46
C ILE A 55 -5.21 2.65 7.43
N VAL A 56 -6.30 2.06 7.90
CA VAL A 56 -7.33 1.45 7.06
C VAL A 56 -8.51 2.40 6.96
N TYR A 57 -8.87 2.81 5.74
CA TYR A 57 -9.99 3.70 5.49
C TYR A 57 -11.27 2.90 5.30
N PRO A 58 -12.28 3.10 6.17
CA PRO A 58 -13.59 2.52 5.94
C PRO A 58 -14.19 3.08 4.65
N ASP A 59 -14.92 2.24 3.94
CA ASP A 59 -15.67 2.60 2.72
C ASP A 59 -14.86 3.07 1.49
N VAL A 60 -13.53 2.92 1.52
CA VAL A 60 -12.65 3.29 0.40
C VAL A 60 -12.20 2.05 -0.39
N ALA A 61 -12.24 2.15 -1.71
CA ALA A 61 -11.68 1.17 -2.66
C ALA A 61 -10.58 1.85 -3.51
N MET A 62 -9.72 1.07 -4.16
CA MET A 62 -8.57 1.53 -4.97
C MET A 62 -8.84 2.80 -5.78
N CYS A 63 -9.92 2.83 -6.59
CA CYS A 63 -10.21 3.95 -7.49
C CYS A 63 -10.98 5.12 -6.83
N ARG A 64 -11.34 5.04 -5.54
CA ARG A 64 -12.27 5.99 -4.89
C ARG A 64 -11.59 7.01 -3.95
N TRP A 65 -10.28 6.92 -3.74
CA TRP A 65 -9.54 7.71 -2.74
C TRP A 65 -9.89 9.21 -2.69
N ASN A 66 -9.90 9.91 -3.84
CA ASN A 66 -10.18 11.36 -3.93
C ASN A 66 -11.63 11.77 -3.59
N ARG A 67 -12.56 10.83 -3.53
CA ARG A 67 -13.99 11.12 -3.22
C ARG A 67 -14.40 10.66 -1.84
N SER A 68 -13.47 10.17 -1.02
CA SER A 68 -13.77 9.76 0.34
C SER A 68 -13.67 10.95 1.31
N PRO A 69 -14.74 11.30 2.05
CA PRO A 69 -14.67 12.36 3.06
C PRO A 69 -13.74 11.99 4.22
N THR A 70 -13.45 10.70 4.40
CA THR A 70 -12.61 10.14 5.46
C THR A 70 -11.12 10.31 5.16
N VAL A 71 -10.75 10.41 3.89
CA VAL A 71 -9.36 10.63 3.47
C VAL A 71 -9.04 12.12 3.59
N ARG A 72 -8.56 12.53 4.75
CA ARG A 72 -8.06 13.89 5.00
C ARG A 72 -6.68 13.81 5.63
N PHE A 73 -5.64 14.16 4.88
CA PHE A 73 -4.33 14.47 5.46
C PHE A 73 -4.41 15.87 6.03
N ARG A 74 -4.45 16.00 7.36
CA ARG A 74 -4.19 17.30 7.98
C ARG A 74 -2.69 17.54 7.88
N THR A 75 -2.34 18.63 7.20
CA THR A 75 -1.00 19.25 7.22
C THR A 75 -0.65 19.73 8.61
#